data_AF-A0AA38WNB1-F1
#
_entry.id   AF-A0AA38WNB1-F1
#
_cell.length_a   1.000
_cell.length_b   1.000
_cell.length_c   1.000
_cell.angle_alpha   90.00
_cell.angle_beta   90.00
_cell.angle_gamma   90.00
#
_symmetry.space_group_name_H-M   'P 1'
#
loop_
_entity.id
_entity.type
_entity.pdbx_description
1 polymer ?
#
loop_
_entity_poly.entity_id
_entity_poly.type
_entity_poly.pdbx_seq_one_letter_code
_entity_poly.pdbx_strand_id
1 'polypeptide(L)'
;MIMGSDIRHRRADERVDILFGNIKHAFFQAAEKEMITLLHFHLHIHIMVGNKKTKDVQFYVEVMDVVQTLGGGKRSAYDPDEIEEEQRERDRKNKINMDF
;
A
#
# COMPACT_ATOMS: atom_id res chain seq x y z
N MET A 1 30.16 -3.62 2.13
CA MET A 1 28.74 -3.77 1.74
C MET A 1 28.26 -2.38 1.34
N ILE A 2 28.18 -2.08 0.04
CA ILE A 2 27.63 -0.80 -0.40
C ILE A 2 26.11 -0.97 -0.32
N MET A 3 25.47 -0.40 0.70
CA MET A 3 24.01 -0.29 0.69
C MET A 3 23.63 0.57 -0.53
N GLY A 4 22.60 0.15 -1.28
CA GLY A 4 22.11 0.93 -2.41
C GLY A 4 21.82 2.38 -2.00
N SER A 5 22.01 3.34 -2.90
CA SER A 5 21.83 4.78 -2.65
C SER A 5 20.42 5.29 -2.97
N ASP A 6 19.54 4.37 -3.33
CA ASP A 6 18.31 4.65 -4.06
C ASP A 6 17.25 3.55 -3.86
N ILE A 7 15.99 3.95 -3.96
CA ILE A 7 14.83 3.08 -4.10
C ILE A 7 14.51 2.95 -5.59
N ARG A 8 14.34 1.71 -6.07
CA ARG A 8 13.96 1.44 -7.47
C ARG A 8 12.67 0.65 -7.53
N HIS A 9 11.66 1.24 -8.17
CA HIS A 9 10.41 0.57 -8.51
C HIS A 9 10.37 0.26 -10.00
N ARG A 10 9.99 -0.97 -10.36
CA ARG A 10 9.85 -1.43 -11.74
C ARG A 10 8.57 -2.24 -11.92
N ARG A 11 7.61 -1.68 -12.65
CA ARG A 11 6.58 -2.42 -13.40
C ARG A 11 6.86 -2.27 -14.89
N ALA A 12 6.28 -3.13 -15.72
CA ALA A 12 6.65 -3.30 -17.14
C ALA A 12 6.92 -1.99 -17.89
N ASP A 13 6.09 -0.96 -17.67
CA ASP A 13 6.22 0.37 -18.29
C ASP A 13 6.37 1.52 -17.27
N GLU A 14 6.50 1.21 -15.98
CA GLU A 14 6.63 2.18 -14.90
C GLU A 14 7.93 1.96 -14.14
N ARG A 15 8.95 2.75 -14.50
CA ARG A 15 10.21 2.81 -13.78
C ARG A 15 10.31 4.10 -12.99
N VAL A 16 10.55 3.97 -11.69
CA VAL A 16 10.77 5.11 -10.79
C VAL A 16 12.02 4.83 -9.96
N ASP A 17 13.03 5.69 -10.11
CA ASP A 17 14.26 5.65 -9.32
C ASP A 17 14.25 6.89 -8.39
N ILE A 18 14.29 6.67 -7.07
CA ILE A 18 14.28 7.72 -6.05
C ILE A 18 15.60 7.67 -5.30
N LEU A 19 16.43 8.70 -5.47
CA LEU A 19 17.67 8.83 -4.69
C LEU A 19 17.34 9.20 -3.24
N PHE A 20 17.98 8.54 -2.27
CA PHE A 20 17.76 8.86 -0.85
C PHE A 20 18.05 10.33 -0.53
N GLY A 21 19.11 10.90 -1.13
CA GLY A 21 19.45 12.32 -0.96
C GLY A 21 18.42 13.31 -1.52
N ASN A 22 17.44 12.86 -2.31
CA ASN A 22 16.37 13.72 -2.84
C ASN A 22 15.06 13.60 -2.05
N ILE A 23 14.97 12.71 -1.05
CA ILE A 23 13.78 12.57 -0.21
C ILE A 23 13.78 13.68 0.85
N LYS A 24 12.75 14.51 0.84
CA LYS A 24 12.54 15.55 1.86
C LYS A 24 11.74 15.04 3.04
N HIS A 25 10.65 14.32 2.78
CA HIS A 25 9.81 13.69 3.80
C HIS A 25 9.37 12.31 3.32
N ALA A 26 9.26 11.37 4.27
CA ALA A 26 8.67 10.06 4.07
C ALA A 26 7.55 9.86 5.10
N PHE A 27 6.39 9.38 4.68
CA PHE A 27 5.31 9.02 5.59
C PHE A 27 4.73 7.65 5.25
N PHE A 28 4.37 6.92 6.30
CA PHE A 28 3.73 5.63 6.22
C PHE A 28 2.36 5.72 6.88
N GLN A 29 1.35 5.25 6.16
CA GLN A 29 -0.03 5.16 6.64
C GLN A 29 -0.44 3.70 6.61
N ALA A 30 -0.58 3.11 7.80
CA ALA A 30 -1.12 1.76 7.98
C ALA A 30 -2.61 1.72 7.62
N ALA A 31 -3.06 0.59 7.08
CA ALA A 31 -4.47 0.33 6.86
C ALA A 31 -5.16 -0.08 8.18
N GLU A 32 -5.45 0.90 9.05
CA GLU A 32 -6.23 0.65 10.29
C GLU A 32 -7.74 0.71 10.05
N LYS A 33 -8.19 1.73 9.32
CA LYS A 33 -9.60 1.96 8.95
C LYS A 33 -9.80 2.15 7.44
N GLU A 34 -8.69 2.21 6.71
CA GLU A 34 -8.66 2.47 5.27
C GLU A 34 -8.42 1.16 4.51
N MET A 35 -8.85 1.11 3.25
CA MET A 35 -8.68 -0.06 2.39
C MET A 35 -7.26 -0.17 1.79
N ILE A 36 -6.39 0.80 2.07
CA ILE A 36 -5.05 0.90 1.49
C ILE A 36 -4.00 1.14 2.57
N THR A 37 -2.84 0.50 2.40
CA THR A 37 -1.59 0.85 3.09
C THR A 37 -0.76 1.69 2.14
N LEU A 38 -0.17 2.79 2.61
CA LEU A 38 0.50 3.76 1.74
C LEU A 38 1.84 4.22 2.31
N LEU A 39 2.85 4.27 1.44
CA LEU A 39 4.17 4.83 1.67
C LEU A 39 4.40 5.98 0.68
N HIS A 40 4.61 7.19 1.18
CA HIS A 40 4.76 8.38 0.35
C HIS A 40 6.09 9.05 0.58
N PHE A 41 6.68 9.52 -0.52
CA PHE A 41 7.87 10.36 -0.52
C PHE A 41 7.56 11.71 -1.14
N HIS A 42 7.82 12.77 -0.37
CA HIS A 42 7.89 14.13 -0.89
C HIS A 42 9.35 14.49 -1.14
N LEU A 43 9.67 14.99 -2.34
CA LEU A 43 11.04 15.17 -2.82
C LEU A 43 11.47 16.65 -2.80
N HIS A 44 12.78 16.87 -2.64
CA HIS A 44 13.37 18.21 -2.76
C HIS A 44 13.25 18.75 -4.20
N ILE A 45 13.62 17.90 -5.17
CA ILE A 45 13.64 18.19 -6.61
C ILE A 45 12.66 17.25 -7.32
N HIS A 46 11.93 17.79 -8.31
CA HIS A 46 11.01 17.00 -9.13
C HIS A 46 11.75 15.88 -9.87
N ILE A 47 11.13 14.72 -9.96
CA ILE A 47 11.56 13.62 -10.84
C ILE A 47 10.53 13.43 -11.96
N MET A 48 10.93 12.72 -13.02
CA MET A 48 10.02 12.25 -14.05
C MET A 48 9.44 10.90 -13.64
N VAL A 49 8.12 10.76 -13.72
CA VAL A 49 7.41 9.49 -13.61
C VAL A 49 6.55 9.36 -14.87
N GLY A 50 6.90 8.42 -15.75
CA GLY A 50 6.39 8.40 -17.12
C GLY A 50 6.65 9.75 -17.82
N ASN A 51 5.58 10.39 -18.28
CA ASN A 51 5.63 11.68 -18.99
C ASN A 51 5.36 12.91 -18.11
N LYS A 52 5.26 12.74 -16.78
CA LYS A 52 4.92 13.83 -15.85
C LYS A 52 6.05 14.12 -14.88
N LYS A 53 6.26 15.41 -14.57
CA LYS A 53 7.13 15.85 -13.46
C LYS A 53 6.32 15.85 -12.17
N THR A 54 6.84 15.26 -11.11
CA THR A 54 6.22 15.26 -9.79
C THR A 54 7.28 15.38 -8.68
N LYS A 55 6.86 15.94 -7.54
CA LYS A 55 7.61 15.91 -6.28
C LYS A 55 7.07 14.88 -5.31
N ASP A 56 5.93 14.30 -5.61
CA ASP A 56 5.22 13.39 -4.73
C ASP A 56 5.11 12.04 -5.40
N VAL A 57 5.62 11.01 -4.72
CA VAL A 57 5.61 9.62 -5.18
C VAL A 57 4.98 8.76 -4.09
N GLN A 58 3.99 7.96 -4.47
CA GLN A 58 3.24 7.10 -3.56
C GLN A 58 3.30 5.66 -4.03
N PHE A 59 3.59 4.78 -3.08
CA PHE A 59 3.40 3.35 -3.22
C PHE A 59 2.25 2.96 -2.32
N TYR A 60 1.31 2.20 -2.83
CA TYR A 60 0.21 1.69 -2.03
C TYR A 60 -0.07 0.25 -2.37
N VAL A 61 -0.61 -0.46 -1.39
CA VAL A 61 -1.19 -1.78 -1.55
C VAL A 61 -2.64 -1.71 -1.11
N GLU A 62 -3.53 -2.23 -1.95
CA GLU A 62 -4.92 -2.46 -1.58
C GLU A 62 -4.97 -3.67 -0.65
N VAL A 63 -5.53 -3.46 0.54
CA VAL A 63 -5.62 -4.47 1.60
C VAL A 63 -6.92 -5.28 1.46
N MET A 64 -7.87 -4.80 0.67
CA MET A 64 -9.07 -5.55 0.30
C MET A 64 -8.83 -6.25 -1.02
N ASP A 65 -8.74 -7.58 -0.99
CA ASP A 65 -9.09 -8.36 -2.16
C ASP A 65 -10.56 -8.06 -2.46
N VAL A 66 -10.85 -7.59 -3.67
CA VAL A 66 -12.14 -7.66 -4.37
C VAL A 66 -13.26 -8.22 -3.49
N VAL A 67 -14.05 -7.35 -2.83
CA VAL A 67 -15.27 -7.79 -2.16
C VAL A 67 -16.19 -8.38 -3.21
N GLN A 68 -16.21 -9.71 -3.22
CA GLN A 68 -17.39 -10.54 -3.42
C GLN A 68 -18.32 -10.01 -4.51
N THR A 69 -18.04 -10.34 -5.76
CA THR A 69 -19.13 -10.45 -6.73
C THR A 69 -20.13 -11.48 -6.21
N LEU A 70 -21.29 -10.97 -5.78
CA LEU A 70 -22.58 -11.64 -5.62
C LEU A 70 -22.74 -12.54 -4.38
N GLY A 71 -23.65 -12.16 -3.48
CA GLY A 71 -24.15 -13.07 -2.43
C GLY A 71 -25.01 -12.40 -1.37
N GLY A 72 -26.16 -11.86 -1.76
CA GLY A 72 -27.16 -11.37 -0.80
C GLY A 72 -27.68 -12.52 0.07
N GLY A 73 -27.46 -12.43 1.38
CA GLY A 73 -28.00 -13.35 2.37
C GLY A 73 -27.95 -12.67 3.73
N LYS A 74 -29.09 -12.60 4.42
CA LYS A 74 -29.25 -11.89 5.70
C LYS A 74 -28.21 -12.35 6.72
N ARG A 75 -27.27 -11.45 7.04
CA ARG A 75 -26.17 -11.67 7.98
C ARG A 75 -26.69 -11.61 9.40
N SER A 76 -26.37 -12.62 10.19
CA SER A 76 -26.71 -12.72 11.60
C SER A 76 -25.41 -12.67 12.39
N ALA A 77 -25.14 -11.54 13.03
CA ALA A 77 -23.91 -11.20 13.76
C ALA A 77 -23.52 -12.12 14.95
N TYR A 78 -24.17 -13.27 15.08
CA TYR A 78 -23.96 -14.30 16.09
C TYR A 78 -23.68 -15.69 15.47
N ASP A 79 -23.47 -15.77 14.16
CA ASP A 79 -23.05 -17.01 13.50
C ASP A 79 -21.53 -17.22 13.71
N PRO A 80 -21.08 -18.35 14.28
CA PRO A 80 -19.66 -18.65 14.46
C PRO A 80 -18.83 -18.48 13.17
N ASP A 81 -19.43 -18.73 12.01
CA ASP A 81 -18.76 -18.62 10.71
C ASP A 81 -18.42 -17.15 10.36
N GLU A 82 -19.28 -16.20 10.75
CA GLU A 82 -19.08 -14.76 10.49
C GLU A 82 -17.97 -14.19 11.37
N ILE A 83 -17.90 -14.60 12.64
CA ILE A 83 -16.84 -14.20 13.57
C ILE A 83 -15.47 -14.69 13.10
N GLU A 84 -15.40 -15.91 12.56
CA GLU A 84 -14.17 -16.48 12.03
C GLU A 84 -13.69 -15.75 10.75
N GLU A 85 -14.62 -15.37 9.88
CA GLU A 85 -14.30 -14.60 8.66
C GLU A 85 -13.75 -13.21 9.00
N GLU A 86 -14.36 -12.48 9.95
CA GLU A 86 -13.84 -11.20 10.44
C GLU A 86 -12.45 -11.31 11.08
N GLN A 87 -12.19 -12.39 11.83
CA GLN A 87 -10.89 -12.65 12.45
C GLN A 87 -9.81 -12.90 11.39
N ARG A 88 -10.11 -13.71 10.36
CA ARG A 88 -9.19 -13.97 9.24
C ARG A 88 -8.90 -12.70 8.43
N GLU A 89 -9.90 -11.84 8.21
CA GLU A 89 -9.68 -10.56 7.56
C GLU A 89 -8.74 -9.67 8.39
N ARG A 90 -8.97 -9.58 9.71
CA ARG A 90 -8.11 -8.79 10.60
C ARG A 90 -6.67 -9.27 10.59
N ASP A 91 -6.44 -10.58 10.65
CA ASP A 91 -5.09 -11.16 10.61
C ASP A 91 -4.40 -10.92 9.27
N ARG A 92 -5.15 -10.99 8.15
CA ARG A 92 -4.63 -10.66 6.82
C ARG A 92 -4.25 -9.18 6.71
N LYS A 93 -5.08 -8.27 7.22
CA LYS A 93 -4.79 -6.82 7.27
C LYS A 93 -3.52 -6.54 8.06
N ASN A 94 -3.41 -7.13 9.26
CA ASN A 94 -2.24 -6.96 10.13
C ASN A 94 -0.96 -7.48 9.47
N LYS A 95 -1.03 -8.62 8.78
CA LYS A 95 0.11 -9.19 8.06
C LYS A 95 0.57 -8.27 6.92
N ILE A 96 -0.36 -7.75 6.10
CA ILE A 96 -0.03 -6.85 5.00
C ILE A 96 0.61 -5.56 5.52
N ASN A 97 0.05 -4.98 6.59
CA ASN A 97 0.62 -3.78 7.24
C ASN A 97 2.03 -4.01 7.78
N MET A 98 2.35 -5.22 8.24
CA MET A 98 3.67 -5.56 8.79
C MET A 98 4.71 -5.87 7.71
N ASP A 99 4.26 -6.46 6.59
CA ASP A 99 5.13 -6.86 5.48
C ASP A 99 5.44 -5.71 4.50
N PHE A 100 4.66 -4.62 4.52
CA PHE A 100 4.78 -3.45 3.63
C PHE A 100 5.79 -2.40 4.13
#